data_AF-A0A945YF94-F1
#
_entry.id   AF-A0A945YF94-F1
#
_cell.length_a   1.000
_cell.length_b   1.000
_cell.length_c   1.000
_cell.angle_alpha   90.00
_cell.angle_beta   90.00
_cell.angle_gamma   90.00
#
_symmetry.space_group_name_H-M   'P 1'
#
loop_
_entity.id
_entity.type
_entity.pdbx_description
1 polymer ?
#
loop_
_entity_poly.entity_id
_entity_poly.type
_entity_poly.pdbx_seq_one_letter_code
_entity_poly.pdbx_strand_id
1 'polypeptide(L)'
;MPNLHSFSMIRAFGIIAMLVFAGCESTRVANKPAASSELIVGMTRVQLQDCLGEPRKIEPATEWNRMEGTRYYTVDHPPIYQTITAEMQEVPYVDPITGEMHMLKEPLMDQQRIARVEQIKVVIRHNQVIEIDRQLNENRTFSR
;
A
#
# COMPACT_ATOMS: atom_id res chain seq x y z
N MET A 1 -37.86 11.07 80.46
CA MET A 1 -36.44 10.92 80.07
C MET A 1 -36.12 11.92 78.96
N PRO A 2 -34.88 12.46 78.92
CA PRO A 2 -34.61 13.88 78.66
C PRO A 2 -34.24 14.24 77.21
N ASN A 3 -34.27 15.56 76.97
CA ASN A 3 -33.68 16.31 75.86
C ASN A 3 -32.16 16.10 75.71
N LEU A 4 -31.64 16.17 74.48
CA LEU A 4 -30.35 16.78 74.10
C LEU A 4 -30.44 17.12 72.60
N HIS A 5 -30.37 18.40 72.20
CA HIS A 5 -29.15 19.13 71.79
C HIS A 5 -28.45 18.50 70.57
N SER A 6 -27.90 19.17 69.56
CA SER A 6 -27.63 20.59 69.26
C SER A 6 -26.62 20.56 68.10
N PHE A 7 -26.83 21.35 67.04
CA PHE A 7 -25.79 22.06 66.25
C PHE A 7 -24.74 21.24 65.46
N SER A 8 -24.66 21.43 64.14
CA SER A 8 -23.78 22.42 63.46
C SER A 8 -22.54 21.73 62.86
N MET A 9 -22.49 21.59 61.54
CA MET A 9 -21.64 22.41 60.65
C MET A 9 -20.15 22.01 60.74
N ILE A 10 -19.57 21.59 59.62
CA ILE A 10 -18.29 22.09 59.05
C ILE A 10 -17.83 21.18 57.89
N ARG A 11 -17.86 21.79 56.68
CA ARG A 11 -16.86 21.79 55.59
C ARG A 11 -16.36 20.44 55.04
N ALA A 12 -16.74 20.09 53.81
CA ALA A 12 -16.10 20.55 52.56
C ALA A 12 -14.63 20.11 52.43
N PHE A 13 -14.42 18.98 51.74
CA PHE A 13 -13.25 18.66 50.91
C PHE A 13 -13.78 17.61 49.91
N GLY A 14 -13.86 17.94 48.61
CA GLY A 14 -12.81 17.57 47.68
C GLY A 14 -12.76 16.03 47.61
N ILE A 15 -13.36 15.39 46.62
CA ILE A 15 -12.70 15.17 45.34
C ILE A 15 -13.80 14.92 44.29
N ILE A 16 -13.83 15.80 43.29
CA ILE A 16 -14.51 15.57 42.02
C ILE A 16 -13.83 14.35 41.40
N ALA A 17 -14.54 13.22 41.37
CA ALA A 17 -14.16 12.06 40.58
C ALA A 17 -14.34 12.40 39.09
N MET A 18 -13.48 13.27 38.58
CA MET A 18 -13.17 13.34 37.15
C MET A 18 -12.38 12.08 36.85
N LEU A 19 -13.10 10.97 36.65
CA LEU A 19 -12.58 9.86 35.87
C LEU A 19 -12.40 10.41 34.46
N VAL A 20 -11.18 10.87 34.23
CA VAL A 20 -10.58 11.09 32.93
C VAL A 20 -10.94 9.87 32.10
N PHE A 21 -11.92 10.01 31.21
CA PHE A 21 -11.96 9.19 30.01
C PHE A 21 -10.63 9.45 29.34
N ALA A 22 -9.65 8.61 29.67
CA ALA A 22 -8.52 8.35 28.80
C ALA A 22 -9.17 7.78 27.54
N GLY A 23 -9.55 8.69 26.64
CA GLY A 23 -9.74 8.38 25.25
C GLY A 23 -8.45 7.67 24.87
N CYS A 24 -8.52 6.35 24.79
CA CYS A 24 -7.64 5.61 23.91
C CYS A 24 -8.06 6.10 22.53
N GLU A 25 -7.59 7.30 22.18
CA GLU A 25 -7.59 7.82 20.84
C GLU A 25 -6.58 6.91 20.14
N SER A 26 -7.07 5.72 19.79
CA SER A 26 -6.44 4.87 18.80
C SER A 26 -6.54 5.72 17.55
N THR A 27 -5.54 6.60 17.38
CA THR A 27 -5.13 7.07 16.09
C THR A 27 -4.89 5.81 15.29
N ARG A 28 -5.94 5.38 14.59
CA ARG A 28 -5.82 4.58 13.39
C ARG A 28 -5.06 5.50 12.44
N VAL A 29 -3.74 5.54 12.63
CA VAL A 29 -2.83 5.88 11.55
C VAL A 29 -3.32 4.96 10.45
N ALA A 30 -3.94 5.55 9.44
CA ALA A 30 -4.22 4.85 8.20
C ALA A 30 -2.84 4.48 7.70
N ASN A 31 -2.37 3.30 8.14
CA ASN A 31 -1.10 2.74 7.76
C ASN A 31 -1.25 2.63 6.25
N LYS A 32 -0.61 3.56 5.55
CA LYS A 32 -0.33 3.42 4.14
C LYS A 32 0.22 1.99 4.01
N PRO A 33 -0.42 1.11 3.24
CA PRO A 33 0.03 -0.28 3.14
C PRO A 33 1.52 -0.22 2.87
N ALA A 34 2.30 -0.84 3.77
CA ALA A 34 3.74 -0.85 3.65
C ALA A 34 4.06 -1.39 2.25
N ALA A 35 5.00 -0.74 1.56
CA ALA A 35 5.24 -1.06 0.17
C ALA A 35 5.58 -2.55 0.05
N SER A 36 5.06 -3.24 -0.97
CA SER A 36 5.33 -4.67 -1.22
C SER A 36 6.84 -4.98 -1.28
N SER A 37 7.66 -3.97 -1.58
CA SER A 37 9.12 -3.99 -1.50
C SER A 37 9.67 -4.34 -0.11
N GLU A 38 8.95 -4.04 0.97
CA GLU A 38 9.40 -4.20 2.36
C GLU A 38 9.20 -5.62 2.91
N LEU A 39 8.61 -6.54 2.14
CA LEU A 39 8.40 -7.91 2.58
C LEU A 39 9.72 -8.68 2.71
N ILE A 40 9.96 -9.25 3.89
CA ILE A 40 11.19 -9.98 4.23
C ILE A 40 10.83 -11.37 4.78
N VAL A 41 11.65 -12.37 4.45
CA VAL A 41 11.54 -13.72 5.02
C VAL A 41 11.80 -13.66 6.54
N GLY A 42 10.99 -14.36 7.33
CA GLY A 42 11.02 -14.34 8.78
C GLY A 42 10.00 -13.38 9.42
N MET A 43 9.33 -12.54 8.63
CA MET A 43 8.22 -11.72 9.11
C MET A 43 7.13 -12.58 9.75
N THR A 44 6.57 -12.08 10.85
CA THR A 44 5.41 -12.72 11.48
C THR A 44 4.15 -12.49 10.67
N ARG A 45 3.15 -13.36 10.87
CA ARG A 45 1.83 -13.20 10.25
C ARG A 45 1.18 -11.83 10.50
N VAL A 46 1.41 -11.25 11.67
CA VAL A 46 0.86 -9.93 12.05
C VAL A 46 1.55 -8.83 11.25
N GLN A 47 2.88 -8.84 11.19
CA GLN A 47 3.64 -7.89 10.36
C GLN A 47 3.26 -7.99 8.89
N LEU A 48 3.08 -9.21 8.36
CA LEU A 48 2.63 -9.41 6.99
C LEU A 48 1.25 -8.78 6.74
N GLN A 49 0.33 -8.91 7.70
CA GLN A 49 -1.01 -8.32 7.63
C GLN A 49 -0.96 -6.79 7.74
N ASP A 50 -0.06 -6.25 8.55
CA ASP A 50 0.15 -4.79 8.63
C ASP A 50 0.73 -4.23 7.33
N CYS A 51 1.56 -5.01 6.62
CA CYS A 51 2.14 -4.60 5.35
C CYS A 51 1.16 -4.68 4.18
N LEU A 52 0.53 -5.85 3.98
CA LEU A 52 -0.26 -6.14 2.77
C LEU A 52 -1.77 -6.12 2.99
N GLY A 53 -2.23 -6.00 4.23
CA GLY A 53 -3.64 -6.18 4.59
C GLY A 53 -4.08 -7.64 4.51
N GLU A 54 -5.35 -7.83 4.16
CA GLU A 54 -5.97 -9.15 4.06
C GLU A 54 -5.58 -9.87 2.75
N PRO A 55 -5.24 -11.17 2.79
CA PRO A 55 -4.99 -11.95 1.59
C PRO A 55 -6.26 -12.15 0.77
N ARG A 56 -6.12 -12.20 -0.56
CA ARG A 56 -7.22 -12.56 -1.47
C ARG A 56 -7.61 -14.02 -1.36
N LYS A 57 -6.62 -14.89 -1.12
CA LYS A 57 -6.82 -16.33 -0.99
C LYS A 57 -5.90 -16.88 0.09
N ILE A 58 -6.44 -17.79 0.90
CA ILE A 58 -5.69 -18.55 1.90
C ILE A 58 -5.82 -20.03 1.54
N GLU A 59 -4.69 -20.69 1.34
CA GLU A 59 -4.60 -22.14 1.21
C GLU A 59 -4.07 -22.68 2.55
N PRO A 60 -4.92 -23.37 3.33
CA PRO A 60 -4.50 -23.91 4.61
C PRO A 60 -3.44 -25.00 4.42
N ALA A 61 -2.68 -25.25 5.48
CA ALA A 61 -1.74 -26.36 5.48
C ALA A 61 -2.47 -27.70 5.33
N THR A 62 -1.95 -28.54 4.44
CA THR A 62 -2.37 -29.93 4.30
C THR A 62 -1.41 -30.83 5.08
N GLU A 63 -1.83 -32.06 5.42
CA GLU A 63 -0.98 -33.04 6.13
C GLU A 63 0.33 -33.32 5.39
N TRP A 64 0.33 -33.25 4.05
CA TRP A 64 1.52 -33.43 3.22
C TRP A 64 2.51 -32.26 3.30
N ASN A 65 2.04 -31.05 3.58
CA ASN A 65 2.82 -29.80 3.53
C ASN A 65 3.39 -29.36 4.88
N ARG A 66 3.46 -30.25 5.88
CA ARG A 66 4.19 -30.01 7.15
C ARG A 66 3.82 -28.68 7.84
N MET A 67 2.53 -28.35 7.94
CA MET A 67 2.02 -27.12 8.56
C MET A 67 2.32 -25.81 7.79
N GLU A 68 2.60 -25.86 6.49
CA GLU A 68 2.75 -24.67 5.65
C GLU A 68 1.41 -24.16 5.12
N GLY A 69 1.01 -22.94 5.52
CA GLY A 69 -0.12 -22.24 4.94
C GLY A 69 0.35 -21.28 3.84
N THR A 70 -0.28 -21.30 2.68
CA THR A 70 0.03 -20.37 1.59
C THR A 70 -1.00 -19.25 1.53
N ARG A 71 -0.55 -18.01 1.32
CA ARG A 71 -1.41 -16.83 1.17
C ARG A 71 -1.10 -16.12 -0.13
N TYR A 72 -2.14 -15.64 -0.79
CA TYR A 72 -2.04 -14.93 -2.06
C TYR A 72 -2.55 -13.50 -1.89
N TYR A 73 -1.74 -12.55 -2.35
CA TYR A 73 -2.02 -11.13 -2.33
C TYR A 73 -1.95 -10.57 -3.75
N THR A 74 -2.63 -9.45 -3.96
CA THR A 74 -2.51 -8.68 -5.20
C THR A 74 -2.39 -7.21 -4.85
N VAL A 75 -1.35 -6.57 -5.37
CA VAL A 75 -1.06 -5.16 -5.15
C VAL A 75 -1.13 -4.45 -6.49
N ASP A 76 -2.05 -3.49 -6.58
CA ASP A 76 -2.18 -2.62 -7.73
C ASP A 76 -1.23 -1.43 -7.56
N HIS A 77 -0.30 -1.28 -8.49
CA HIS A 77 0.65 -0.18 -8.48
C HIS A 77 0.11 1.01 -9.28
N PRO A 78 0.44 2.25 -8.91
CA PRO A 78 0.06 3.42 -9.70
C PRO A 78 0.63 3.30 -11.13
N PRO A 79 -0.15 3.71 -12.15
CA PRO A 79 0.31 3.63 -13.53
C PRO A 79 1.52 4.55 -13.76
N ILE A 80 2.44 4.08 -14.58
CA ILE A 80 3.60 4.86 -15.01
C ILE A 80 3.36 5.33 -16.44
N TYR A 81 3.65 6.60 -16.70
CA TYR A 81 3.56 7.20 -18.03
C TYR A 81 4.96 7.33 -18.61
N GLN A 82 5.16 6.77 -19.80
CA GLN A 82 6.43 6.82 -20.52
C GLN A 82 6.21 7.46 -21.88
N THR A 83 7.08 8.42 -22.24
CA THR A 83 7.12 8.96 -23.60
C THR A 83 7.85 7.99 -24.51
N ILE A 84 7.22 7.63 -25.62
CA ILE A 84 7.76 6.73 -26.63
C ILE A 84 7.68 7.39 -28.00
N THR A 85 8.53 6.97 -28.94
CA THR A 85 8.35 7.32 -30.35
C THR A 85 7.26 6.42 -30.92
N ALA A 86 6.13 7.00 -31.32
CA ALA A 86 5.03 6.27 -31.92
C ALA A 86 5.23 6.09 -33.43
N GLU A 87 5.57 7.18 -34.13
CA GLU A 87 5.63 7.22 -35.58
C GLU A 87 6.77 8.11 -36.08
N MET A 88 7.15 7.96 -37.35
CA MET A 88 8.08 8.87 -38.03
C MET A 88 7.29 9.71 -39.03
N GLN A 89 7.38 11.03 -38.93
CA GLN A 89 6.76 11.95 -39.89
C GLN A 89 7.82 12.57 -40.79
N GLU A 90 7.47 12.75 -42.07
CA GLU A 90 8.32 13.47 -43.02
C GLU A 90 7.98 14.95 -42.98
N VAL A 91 8.96 15.78 -42.60
CA VAL A 91 8.80 17.23 -42.44
C VAL A 91 9.65 17.93 -43.50
N PRO A 92 9.08 18.89 -44.24
CA PRO A 92 9.85 19.67 -45.19
C PRO A 92 10.85 20.56 -44.44
N TYR A 93 12.10 20.50 -44.85
CA TYR A 93 13.20 21.31 -44.36
C TYR A 93 13.80 22.09 -45.52
N VAL A 94 13.98 23.39 -45.33
CA VAL A 94 14.67 24.25 -46.30
C VAL A 94 16.06 24.53 -45.77
N ASP A 95 17.08 24.17 -46.54
CA ASP A 95 18.46 24.48 -46.21
C ASP A 95 18.65 26.01 -46.23
N PRO A 96 19.08 26.63 -45.12
CA PRO A 96 19.21 28.10 -45.03
C PRO A 96 20.36 28.68 -45.87
N ILE A 97 21.29 27.85 -46.37
CA ILE A 97 22.45 28.26 -47.16
C ILE A 97 22.14 28.14 -48.65
N THR A 98 21.55 27.02 -49.08
CA THR A 98 21.31 26.72 -50.51
C THR A 98 19.90 27.04 -50.95
N GLY A 99 18.92 27.08 -50.04
CA GLY A 99 17.50 27.27 -50.34
C GLY A 99 16.80 26.03 -50.92
N GLU A 100 17.49 24.89 -50.98
CA GLU A 100 16.90 23.63 -51.47
C GLU A 100 15.95 23.00 -50.44
N MET A 101 14.89 22.35 -50.93
CA MET A 101 13.91 21.65 -50.10
C MET A 101 14.27 20.18 -49.97
N HIS A 102 14.38 19.71 -48.73
CA HIS A 102 14.61 18.32 -48.37
C HIS A 102 13.49 17.81 -47.45
N MET A 103 13.34 16.48 -47.38
CA MET A 103 12.45 15.84 -46.42
C MET A 103 13.29 15.27 -45.27
N LEU A 104 12.99 15.69 -44.04
CA LEU A 104 13.58 15.12 -42.82
C LEU A 104 12.57 14.18 -42.17
N LYS A 105 13.08 13.11 -41.55
CA LYS A 105 12.25 12.21 -40.74
C LYS A 105 12.36 12.60 -39.28
N GLU A 106 11.24 13.05 -38.71
CA GLU A 106 11.16 13.42 -37.31
C GLU A 106 10.32 12.41 -36.52
N PRO A 107 10.71 12.05 -35.28
CA PRO A 107 9.93 11.18 -34.43
C PRO A 107 8.72 11.91 -33.83
N LEU A 108 7.54 11.36 -34.02
CA LEU A 108 6.33 11.76 -33.33
C LEU A 108 6.26 11.05 -31.98
N MET A 109 6.26 11.82 -30.90
CA MET A 109 6.28 11.32 -29.54
C MET A 109 4.85 11.12 -29.02
N ASP A 110 4.61 10.02 -28.32
CA ASP A 110 3.33 9.69 -27.70
C ASP A 110 3.53 9.21 -26.24
N GLN A 111 2.44 9.18 -25.47
CA GLN A 111 2.42 8.71 -24.09
C GLN A 111 1.87 7.29 -23.99
N GLN A 112 2.73 6.38 -23.54
CA GLN A 112 2.34 5.02 -23.15
C GLN A 112 2.01 4.98 -21.66
N ARG A 113 0.85 4.44 -21.32
CA ARG A 113 0.43 4.12 -19.95
C ARG A 113 0.78 2.68 -19.63
N ILE A 114 1.56 2.46 -18.57
CA ILE A 114 1.95 1.14 -18.08
C ILE A 114 1.24 0.91 -16.75
N ALA A 115 0.22 0.05 -16.76
CA ALA A 115 -0.41 -0.43 -15.54
C ALA A 115 0.33 -1.65 -15.00
N ARG A 116 0.55 -1.69 -13.68
CA ARG A 116 1.31 -2.75 -13.03
C ARG A 116 0.48 -3.40 -11.93
N VAL A 117 0.39 -4.72 -11.99
CA VAL A 117 -0.28 -5.53 -10.96
C VAL A 117 0.71 -6.57 -10.47
N GLU A 118 0.99 -6.57 -9.18
CA GLU A 118 1.90 -7.52 -8.54
C GLU A 118 1.08 -8.60 -7.83
N GLN A 119 1.34 -9.86 -8.15
CA GLN A 119 0.82 -11.02 -7.45
C GLN A 119 1.89 -11.54 -6.50
N ILE A 120 1.55 -11.68 -5.23
CA ILE A 120 2.50 -12.10 -4.18
C ILE A 120 1.98 -13.38 -3.55
N LYS A 121 2.77 -14.44 -3.59
CA LYS A 121 2.52 -15.71 -2.92
C LYS A 121 3.46 -15.82 -1.72
N VAL A 122 2.90 -16.02 -0.54
CA VAL A 122 3.65 -16.10 0.70
C VAL A 122 3.38 -17.44 1.37
N VAL A 123 4.45 -18.18 1.67
CA VAL A 123 4.36 -19.43 2.43
C VAL A 123 4.70 -19.15 3.89
N ILE A 124 3.81 -19.55 4.79
CA ILE A 124 3.92 -19.34 6.23
C ILE A 124 4.05 -20.69 6.93
N ARG A 125 5.06 -20.82 7.78
CA ARG A 125 5.24 -21.97 8.68
C ARG A 125 5.52 -21.46 10.09
N HIS A 126 4.91 -22.08 11.10
CA HIS A 126 5.06 -21.67 12.51
C HIS A 126 4.88 -20.15 12.75
N ASN A 127 3.87 -19.55 12.11
CA ASN A 127 3.55 -18.11 12.19
C ASN A 127 4.61 -17.16 11.60
N GLN A 128 5.57 -17.68 10.83
CA GLN A 128 6.61 -16.90 10.15
C GLN A 128 6.60 -17.15 8.64
N VAL A 129 6.92 -16.11 7.88
CA VAL A 129 7.11 -16.20 6.43
C VAL A 129 8.40 -16.95 6.16
N ILE A 130 8.33 -18.02 5.37
CA ILE A 130 9.50 -18.82 4.97
C ILE A 130 9.87 -18.62 3.49
N GLU A 131 8.89 -18.24 2.66
CA GLU A 131 9.07 -18.05 1.23
C GLU A 131 8.16 -16.94 0.74
N ILE A 132 8.68 -16.14 -0.19
CA ILE A 132 7.95 -15.07 -0.87
C ILE A 132 8.24 -15.19 -2.35
N ASP A 133 7.22 -15.45 -3.14
CA ASP A 133 7.26 -15.44 -4.60
C ASP A 133 6.46 -14.22 -5.10
N ARG A 134 7.03 -13.49 -6.06
CA ARG A 134 6.49 -12.23 -6.58
C ARG A 134 6.45 -12.28 -8.09
N GLN A 135 5.28 -12.04 -8.65
CA GLN A 135 5.05 -11.99 -10.08
C GLN A 135 4.49 -10.62 -10.46
N LEU A 136 5.25 -9.86 -11.24
CA LEU A 136 4.83 -8.55 -11.73
C LEU A 136 4.24 -8.70 -13.13
N ASN A 137 2.95 -8.39 -13.27
CA ASN A 137 2.26 -8.33 -14.54
C ASN A 137 2.16 -6.87 -14.99
N GLU A 138 2.73 -6.56 -16.16
CA GLU A 138 2.63 -5.25 -16.77
C GLU A 138 1.63 -5.29 -17.94
N ASN A 139 0.68 -4.36 -17.95
CA ASN A 139 -0.20 -4.13 -19.08
C ASN A 139 0.10 -2.76 -19.67
N ARG A 140 0.42 -2.72 -20.97
CA ARG A 140 0.81 -1.50 -21.69
C ARG A 140 -0.34 -1.06 -22.57
N THR A 141 -0.76 0.19 -22.43
CA THR A 141 -1.83 0.79 -23.22
C THR A 141 -1.34 2.10 -23.82
N PHE A 142 -1.69 2.33 -25.07
CA PHE A 142 -1.39 3.57 -25.78
C PHE A 142 -2.56 4.52 -25.61
N SER A 143 -2.26 5.79 -25.30
CA SER A 143 -3.26 6.84 -25.18
C SER A 143 -3.40 7.49 -26.55
N ARG A 144 -4.47 7.19 -27.30
CA ARG A 144 -4.70 7.80 -28.62
C ARG A 144 -5.40 9.15 -28.48
#